data_AF-A0A934ZIX5-F1
#
_entry.id   AF-A0A934ZIX5-F1
#
_cell.length_a   1.000
_cell.length_b   1.000
_cell.length_c   1.000
_cell.angle_alpha   90.00
_cell.angle_beta   90.00
_cell.angle_gamma   90.00
#
_symmetry.space_group_name_H-M   'P 1'
#
loop_
_entity.id
_entity.type
_entity.pdbx_description
1 polymer ?
#
loop_
_entity_poly.entity_id
_entity_poly.type
_entity_poly.pdbx_seq_one_letter_code
_entity_poly.pdbx_strand_id
1 'polypeptide(L)'
;MNTIPELVKHLRSAIAAELRGSLESRDKEWLIEEVIRLTLADASLQEIVRIDQQVQLAAQEQQYLTQTSLERETRVERVRALNLDERNLNLLLERLGGRDRAQLEREGHLRNPPEKGGALITADQRSDAGNALLREAKDLLYALLFGTSEMNVALARKERELLAMTLPRSKRFALDFMMAVSEVEVRGSWRDPKGGASDERAANVVMEVEYGEVASEAVGSGVAACLRLINDLEVNEVILYNRMTNIESSSL
;
A
#
# COMPACT_ATOMS: atom_id res chain seq x y z
N MET A 1 -16.22 -23.36 43.77
CA MET A 1 -16.37 -23.66 42.34
C MET A 1 -14.96 -23.83 41.77
N ASN A 2 -14.61 -25.02 41.27
CA ASN A 2 -13.29 -25.22 40.66
C ASN A 2 -13.21 -24.35 39.40
N THR A 3 -12.13 -23.61 39.25
CA THR A 3 -11.89 -22.82 38.04
C THR A 3 -11.57 -23.76 36.86
N ILE A 4 -11.85 -23.33 35.62
CA ILE A 4 -11.53 -24.12 34.41
C ILE A 4 -10.06 -24.60 34.40
N PRO A 5 -9.06 -23.78 34.80
CA PRO A 5 -7.67 -24.23 34.90
C PRO A 5 -7.44 -25.35 35.92
N GLU A 6 -8.11 -25.34 37.07
CA GLU A 6 -7.99 -26.38 38.11
C GLU A 6 -8.59 -27.71 37.68
N LEU A 7 -9.75 -27.67 36.99
CA LEU A 7 -10.37 -28.85 36.40
C LEU A 7 -9.48 -29.48 35.31
N VAL A 8 -8.89 -28.66 34.44
CA VAL A 8 -7.96 -29.13 33.40
C VAL A 8 -6.72 -29.78 34.02
N LYS A 9 -6.16 -29.19 35.07
CA LYS A 9 -5.00 -29.75 35.77
C LYS A 9 -5.31 -31.10 36.42
N HIS A 10 -6.48 -31.21 37.07
CA HIS A 10 -6.91 -32.45 37.72
C HIS A 10 -7.15 -33.57 36.70
N LEU A 11 -7.83 -33.26 35.59
CA LEU A 11 -8.07 -34.19 34.47
C LEU A 11 -6.77 -34.69 33.86
N ARG A 12 -5.82 -33.79 33.58
CA ARG A 12 -4.50 -34.18 33.04
C ARG A 12 -3.76 -35.14 33.97
N SER A 13 -3.80 -34.89 35.28
CA SER A 13 -3.13 -35.76 36.25
C SER A 13 -3.79 -37.14 36.36
N ALA A 14 -5.13 -37.20 36.36
CA ALA A 14 -5.87 -38.45 36.41
C ALA A 14 -5.62 -39.31 35.16
N ILE A 15 -5.72 -38.69 33.97
CA ILE A 15 -5.45 -39.37 32.69
C ILE A 15 -3.99 -39.86 32.63
N ALA A 16 -3.02 -39.06 33.08
CA ALA A 16 -1.61 -39.48 33.08
C ALA A 16 -1.34 -40.69 33.99
N ALA A 17 -2.02 -40.77 35.13
CA ALA A 17 -1.89 -41.91 36.05
C ALA A 17 -2.50 -43.18 35.47
N GLU A 18 -3.70 -43.08 34.89
CA GLU A 18 -4.40 -44.19 34.23
C GLU A 18 -3.63 -44.71 33.00
N LEU A 19 -3.05 -43.80 32.22
CA LEU A 19 -2.20 -44.14 31.08
C LEU A 19 -0.96 -44.90 31.53
N ARG A 20 -0.25 -44.45 32.57
CA ARG A 20 0.93 -45.17 33.10
C ARG A 20 0.59 -46.58 33.55
N GLY A 21 -0.45 -46.74 34.35
CA GLY A 21 -0.87 -48.07 34.82
C GLY A 21 -1.23 -49.01 33.68
N SER A 22 -1.85 -48.48 32.61
CA SER A 22 -2.21 -49.26 31.43
C SER A 22 -1.04 -49.60 30.52
N LEU A 23 0.03 -48.79 30.53
CA LEU A 23 1.25 -49.02 29.73
C LEU A 23 2.24 -49.95 30.45
N GLU A 24 2.30 -49.93 31.78
CA GLU A 24 3.18 -50.82 32.58
C GLU A 24 2.88 -52.32 32.39
N SER A 25 1.62 -52.67 32.06
CA SER A 25 1.22 -54.06 31.83
C SER A 25 1.35 -54.51 30.37
N ARG A 26 1.90 -53.68 29.47
CA ARG A 26 2.00 -53.99 28.03
C ARG A 26 3.38 -54.48 27.67
N ASP A 27 3.44 -55.26 26.60
CA ASP A 27 4.70 -55.75 26.06
C ASP A 27 5.54 -54.60 25.48
N LYS A 28 6.87 -54.69 25.66
CA LYS A 28 7.80 -53.63 25.28
C LYS A 28 7.89 -53.46 23.76
N GLU A 29 7.78 -54.54 23.00
CA GLU A 29 7.84 -54.53 21.53
C GLU A 29 6.59 -53.84 20.97
N TRP A 30 5.42 -54.15 21.53
CA TRP A 30 4.16 -53.45 21.24
C TRP A 30 4.24 -51.94 21.53
N LEU A 31 4.84 -51.54 22.66
CA LEU A 31 5.01 -50.12 23.01
C LEU A 31 5.91 -49.37 22.01
N ILE A 32 6.97 -50.01 21.52
CA ILE A 32 7.87 -49.42 20.52
C ILE A 32 7.15 -49.22 19.19
N GLU A 33 6.43 -50.24 18.71
CA GLU A 33 5.62 -50.14 17.49
C GLU A 33 4.57 -49.03 17.59
N GLU A 34 3.92 -48.91 18.73
CA GLU A 34 2.88 -47.92 18.97
C GLU A 34 3.45 -46.49 19.03
N VAL A 35 4.61 -46.29 19.68
CA VAL A 35 5.30 -44.99 19.67
C VAL A 35 5.76 -44.62 18.27
N ILE A 36 6.33 -45.56 17.50
CA ILE A 36 6.73 -45.31 16.12
C ILE A 36 5.50 -44.93 15.27
N ARG A 37 4.41 -45.67 15.39
CA ARG A 37 3.15 -45.42 14.67
C ARG A 37 2.59 -44.03 14.98
N LEU A 38 2.49 -43.66 16.26
CA LEU A 38 1.97 -42.36 16.69
C LEU A 38 2.89 -41.20 16.28
N THR A 39 4.21 -41.41 16.33
CA THR A 39 5.19 -40.37 15.94
C THR A 39 5.18 -40.16 14.43
N LEU A 40 5.05 -41.22 13.63
CA LEU A 40 4.90 -41.11 12.18
C LEU A 40 3.57 -40.44 11.81
N ALA A 41 2.48 -40.79 12.50
CA ALA A 41 1.17 -40.16 12.28
C ALA A 41 1.18 -38.66 12.62
N ASP A 42 1.82 -38.25 13.72
CA ASP A 42 1.95 -36.83 14.10
C ASP A 42 2.83 -36.07 13.09
N ALA A 43 3.95 -36.66 12.65
CA ALA A 43 4.80 -36.07 11.63
C ALA A 43 4.05 -35.86 10.30
N SER A 44 3.26 -36.85 9.86
CA SER A 44 2.43 -36.74 8.66
C SER A 44 1.33 -35.68 8.81
N LEU A 45 0.70 -35.57 9.99
CA LEU A 45 -0.30 -34.52 10.24
C LEU A 45 0.32 -33.12 10.24
N GLN A 46 1.50 -32.94 10.84
CA GLN A 46 2.21 -31.66 10.80
C GLN A 46 2.64 -31.29 9.38
N GLU A 47 3.04 -32.27 8.56
CA GLU A 47 3.36 -32.05 7.16
C GLU A 47 2.13 -31.64 6.35
N ILE A 48 0.99 -32.30 6.56
CA ILE A 48 -0.29 -31.92 5.93
C ILE A 48 -0.70 -30.49 6.33
N VAL A 49 -0.59 -30.12 7.61
CA VAL A 49 -0.90 -28.76 8.08
C VAL A 49 0.05 -27.73 7.46
N ARG A 50 1.34 -28.04 7.32
CA ARG A 50 2.31 -27.16 6.66
C ARG A 50 1.98 -26.97 5.18
N ILE A 51 1.63 -28.05 4.48
CA ILE A 51 1.24 -28.00 3.07
C ILE A 51 -0.03 -27.17 2.90
N ASP A 52 -1.04 -27.37 3.74
CA ASP A 52 -2.29 -26.60 3.70
C ASP A 52 -2.03 -25.10 3.95
N GLN A 53 -1.18 -24.75 4.92
CA GLN A 53 -0.75 -23.36 5.13
C GLN A 53 -0.04 -22.76 3.90
N GLN A 54 0.86 -23.51 3.28
CA GLN A 54 1.54 -23.06 2.06
C GLN A 54 0.58 -22.87 0.89
N VAL A 55 -0.38 -23.78 0.72
CA VAL A 55 -1.42 -23.68 -0.32
C VAL A 55 -2.31 -22.46 -0.07
N GLN A 56 -2.69 -22.19 1.18
CA GLN A 56 -3.48 -21.00 1.53
C GLN A 56 -2.71 -19.69 1.26
N LEU A 57 -1.42 -19.63 1.62
CA LEU A 57 -0.58 -18.45 1.34
C LEU A 57 -0.41 -18.23 -0.16
N ALA A 58 -0.12 -19.28 -0.93
CA ALA A 58 0.00 -19.19 -2.39
C ALA A 58 -1.32 -18.77 -3.06
N ALA A 59 -2.47 -19.25 -2.56
CA ALA A 59 -3.78 -18.84 -3.05
C ALA A 59 -4.07 -17.36 -2.76
N GLN A 60 -3.70 -16.86 -1.57
CA GLN A 60 -3.81 -15.44 -1.22
C GLN A 60 -2.92 -14.57 -2.10
N GLU A 61 -1.68 -14.99 -2.34
CA GLU A 61 -0.74 -14.28 -3.21
C GLU A 61 -1.26 -14.22 -4.66
N GLN A 62 -1.75 -15.33 -5.20
CA GLN A 62 -2.36 -15.36 -6.54
C GLN A 62 -3.60 -14.47 -6.63
N GLN A 63 -4.44 -14.43 -5.60
CA GLN A 63 -5.59 -13.54 -5.54
C GLN A 63 -5.15 -12.07 -5.55
N TYR A 64 -4.16 -11.73 -4.73
CA TYR A 64 -3.60 -10.37 -4.68
C TYR A 64 -3.03 -9.94 -6.03
N LEU A 65 -2.25 -10.81 -6.69
CA LEU A 65 -1.69 -10.55 -8.02
C LEU A 65 -2.78 -10.36 -9.07
N THR A 66 -3.83 -11.19 -9.03
CA THR A 66 -4.97 -11.11 -9.94
C THR A 66 -5.75 -9.80 -9.75
N GLN A 67 -6.04 -9.43 -8.50
CA GLN A 67 -6.71 -8.18 -8.17
C GLN A 67 -5.89 -6.98 -8.64
N THR A 68 -4.58 -6.99 -8.38
CA THR A 68 -3.66 -5.93 -8.81
C THR A 68 -3.62 -5.81 -10.34
N SER A 69 -3.64 -6.93 -11.07
CA SER A 69 -3.70 -6.94 -12.54
C SER A 69 -5.01 -6.34 -13.05
N LEU A 70 -6.16 -6.74 -12.49
CA LEU A 70 -7.46 -6.22 -12.87
C LEU A 70 -7.58 -4.71 -12.59
N GLU A 71 -7.09 -4.26 -11.45
CA GLU A 71 -7.06 -2.83 -11.11
C GLU A 71 -6.18 -2.03 -12.09
N ARG A 72 -5.04 -2.61 -12.51
CA ARG A 72 -4.15 -2.02 -13.51
C ARG A 72 -4.83 -1.91 -14.86
N GLU A 73 -5.49 -2.96 -15.34
CA GLU A 73 -6.25 -2.93 -16.59
C GLU A 73 -7.36 -1.88 -16.55
N THR A 74 -8.14 -1.88 -15.46
CA THR A 74 -9.20 -0.88 -15.27
C THR A 74 -8.63 0.54 -15.21
N ARG A 75 -7.44 0.74 -14.62
CA ARG A 75 -6.75 2.04 -14.63
C ARG A 75 -6.37 2.45 -16.05
N VAL A 76 -5.80 1.56 -16.85
CA VAL A 76 -5.44 1.86 -18.24
C VAL A 76 -6.67 2.29 -19.05
N GLU A 77 -7.81 1.63 -18.85
CA GLU A 77 -9.07 2.02 -19.50
C GLU A 77 -9.54 3.42 -19.08
N ARG A 78 -9.48 3.73 -17.77
CA ARG A 78 -9.83 5.06 -17.27
C ARG A 78 -8.87 6.14 -17.80
N VAL A 79 -7.57 5.83 -17.86
CA VAL A 79 -6.56 6.73 -18.44
C VAL A 79 -6.84 6.97 -19.93
N ARG A 80 -7.17 5.92 -20.70
CA ARG A 80 -7.58 6.05 -22.10
C ARG A 80 -8.79 6.97 -22.29
N ALA A 81 -9.72 6.94 -21.35
CA ALA A 81 -10.90 7.79 -21.36
C ALA A 81 -10.59 9.27 -21.06
N LEU A 82 -9.46 9.59 -20.42
CA LEU A 82 -9.02 10.97 -20.24
C LEU A 82 -8.64 11.65 -21.56
N ASN A 83 -8.22 10.86 -22.56
CA ASN A 83 -7.81 11.33 -23.89
C ASN A 83 -6.87 12.55 -23.80
N LEU A 84 -5.75 12.38 -23.10
CA LEU A 84 -4.90 13.48 -22.69
C LEU A 84 -4.09 14.01 -23.88
N ASP A 85 -4.36 15.24 -24.25
CA ASP A 85 -3.45 16.13 -24.96
C ASP A 85 -3.18 17.36 -24.06
N GLU A 86 -2.34 18.28 -24.52
CA GLU A 86 -1.99 19.47 -23.74
C GLU A 86 -3.21 20.35 -23.43
N ARG A 87 -4.19 20.41 -24.34
CA ARG A 87 -5.42 21.18 -24.13
C ARG A 87 -6.29 20.55 -23.04
N ASN A 88 -6.55 19.25 -23.13
CA ASN A 88 -7.35 18.52 -22.16
C ASN A 88 -6.67 18.50 -20.79
N LEU A 89 -5.34 18.40 -20.76
CA LEU A 89 -4.58 18.54 -19.52
C LEU A 89 -4.85 19.91 -18.88
N ASN A 90 -4.70 21.01 -19.60
CA ASN A 90 -4.95 22.34 -19.06
C ASN A 90 -6.39 22.51 -18.53
N LEU A 91 -7.40 21.99 -19.24
CA LEU A 91 -8.79 22.00 -18.76
C LEU A 91 -8.97 21.18 -17.47
N LEU A 92 -8.29 20.05 -17.35
CA LEU A 92 -8.30 19.25 -16.11
C LEU A 92 -7.59 19.99 -14.97
N LEU A 93 -6.47 20.66 -15.24
CA LEU A 93 -5.73 21.43 -14.24
C LEU A 93 -6.53 22.62 -13.73
N GLU A 94 -7.29 23.31 -14.58
CA GLU A 94 -8.20 24.38 -14.16
C GLU A 94 -9.29 23.85 -13.23
N ARG A 95 -9.87 22.67 -13.53
CA ARG A 95 -10.93 22.06 -12.72
C ARG A 95 -10.43 21.50 -11.39
N LEU A 96 -9.23 20.91 -11.39
CA LEU A 96 -8.59 20.35 -10.19
C LEU A 96 -7.87 21.43 -9.38
N GLY A 97 -7.54 22.55 -10.01
CA GLY A 97 -6.90 23.71 -9.42
C GLY A 97 -7.75 24.38 -8.35
N GLY A 98 -7.08 24.98 -7.36
CA GLY A 98 -7.72 25.83 -6.37
C GLY A 98 -8.35 25.13 -5.17
N ARG A 99 -8.51 23.79 -5.19
CA ARG A 99 -9.03 23.05 -4.04
C ARG A 99 -7.96 22.81 -3.00
N ASP A 100 -8.14 23.41 -1.84
CA ASP A 100 -7.39 23.09 -0.63
C ASP A 100 -8.20 22.18 0.30
N ARG A 101 -7.56 21.72 1.36
CA ARG A 101 -8.18 20.90 2.41
C ARG A 101 -9.48 21.50 2.94
N ALA A 102 -9.52 22.81 3.20
CA ALA A 102 -10.68 23.48 3.77
C ALA A 102 -11.86 23.52 2.78
N GLN A 103 -11.58 23.68 1.49
CA GLN A 103 -12.58 23.59 0.43
C GLN A 103 -13.13 22.16 0.30
N LEU A 104 -12.29 21.14 0.35
CA LEU A 104 -12.72 19.74 0.29
C LEU A 104 -13.64 19.35 1.45
N GLU A 105 -13.38 19.84 2.66
CA GLU A 105 -14.26 19.65 3.82
C GLU A 105 -15.59 20.41 3.64
N ARG A 106 -15.54 21.67 3.19
CA ARG A 106 -16.73 22.50 2.95
C ARG A 106 -17.65 21.93 1.87
N GLU A 107 -17.08 21.34 0.83
CA GLU A 107 -17.79 20.70 -0.28
C GLU A 107 -18.27 19.28 0.06
N GLY A 108 -17.94 18.75 1.25
CA GLY A 108 -18.37 17.42 1.69
C GLY A 108 -17.61 16.27 1.01
N HIS A 109 -16.44 16.53 0.43
CA HIS A 109 -15.55 15.48 -0.07
C HIS A 109 -14.92 14.66 1.06
N LEU A 110 -14.72 15.29 2.22
CA LEU A 110 -14.16 14.69 3.43
C LEU A 110 -15.19 14.63 4.55
N ARG A 111 -15.13 13.56 5.37
CA ARG A 111 -16.04 13.28 6.48
C ARG A 111 -15.22 13.03 7.75
N ASN A 112 -15.16 14.03 8.62
CA ASN A 112 -14.37 13.99 9.88
C ASN A 112 -12.95 13.43 9.67
N PRO A 113 -12.17 13.99 8.73
CA PRO A 113 -10.85 13.46 8.46
C PRO A 113 -9.88 13.78 9.62
N PRO A 114 -8.80 13.00 9.80
CA PRO A 114 -7.79 13.27 10.82
C PRO A 114 -7.10 14.61 10.57
N GLU A 115 -6.53 15.18 11.63
CA GLU A 115 -5.68 16.37 11.54
C GLU A 115 -4.51 16.14 10.58
N LYS A 116 -4.10 17.20 9.88
CA LYS A 116 -2.96 17.16 8.95
C LYS A 116 -1.68 16.77 9.68
N GLY A 117 -0.90 15.88 9.07
CA GLY A 117 0.29 15.26 9.69
C GLY A 117 -0.01 14.01 10.50
N GLY A 118 -1.28 13.67 10.70
CA GLY A 118 -1.72 12.50 11.47
C GLY A 118 -1.82 11.22 10.64
N ALA A 119 -2.81 10.39 10.95
CA ALA A 119 -3.10 9.16 10.21
C ALA A 119 -3.49 9.45 8.74
N LEU A 120 -3.39 8.41 7.91
CA LEU A 120 -3.97 8.44 6.56
C LEU A 120 -5.48 8.69 6.64
N ILE A 121 -6.00 9.38 5.62
CA ILE A 121 -7.43 9.48 5.44
C ILE A 121 -7.89 8.18 4.77
N THR A 122 -8.83 7.50 5.38
CA THR A 122 -9.37 6.22 4.88
C THR A 122 -10.62 6.45 4.01
N ALA A 123 -11.06 5.41 3.30
CA ALA A 123 -12.15 5.54 2.31
C ALA A 123 -13.51 5.92 2.94
N ASP A 124 -13.74 5.52 4.18
CA ASP A 124 -14.91 5.85 5.02
C ASP A 124 -14.91 7.31 5.50
N GLN A 125 -13.73 7.94 5.55
CA GLN A 125 -13.55 9.36 5.84
C GLN A 125 -13.68 10.25 4.60
N ARG A 126 -14.03 9.66 3.45
CA ARG A 126 -14.35 10.36 2.20
C ARG A 126 -15.79 10.09 1.82
N SER A 127 -16.42 11.04 1.15
CA SER A 127 -17.67 10.76 0.42
C SER A 127 -17.38 10.01 -0.88
N ASP A 128 -18.41 9.50 -1.55
CA ASP A 128 -18.25 8.87 -2.87
C ASP A 128 -17.63 9.84 -3.88
N ALA A 129 -18.01 11.12 -3.81
CA ALA A 129 -17.42 12.18 -4.61
C ALA A 129 -15.93 12.41 -4.25
N GLY A 130 -15.57 12.35 -2.97
CA GLY A 130 -14.17 12.41 -2.53
C GLY A 130 -13.33 11.21 -3.01
N ASN A 131 -13.91 10.00 -2.95
CA ASN A 131 -13.27 8.79 -3.47
C ASN A 131 -13.11 8.82 -5.00
N ALA A 132 -14.10 9.36 -5.72
CA ALA A 132 -14.01 9.57 -7.17
C ALA A 132 -12.92 10.59 -7.53
N LEU A 133 -12.85 11.70 -6.79
CA LEU A 133 -11.84 12.74 -7.00
C LEU A 133 -10.41 12.24 -6.72
N LEU A 134 -10.23 11.47 -5.65
CA LEU A 134 -8.94 10.83 -5.35
C LEU A 134 -8.52 9.88 -6.48
N ARG A 135 -9.45 9.06 -6.97
CA ARG A 135 -9.19 8.12 -8.07
C ARG A 135 -8.78 8.86 -9.34
N GLU A 136 -9.50 9.93 -9.67
CA GLU A 136 -9.19 10.77 -10.82
C GLU A 136 -7.80 11.40 -10.71
N ALA A 137 -7.42 11.91 -9.53
CA ALA A 137 -6.08 12.44 -9.30
C ALA A 137 -4.98 11.37 -9.45
N LYS A 138 -5.22 10.14 -8.96
CA LYS A 138 -4.28 9.02 -9.14
C LYS A 138 -4.18 8.57 -10.59
N ASP A 139 -5.29 8.48 -11.31
CA ASP A 139 -5.31 8.11 -12.72
C ASP A 139 -4.61 9.17 -13.58
N LEU A 140 -4.87 10.46 -13.32
CA LEU A 140 -4.17 11.56 -14.00
C LEU A 140 -2.68 11.55 -13.69
N LEU A 141 -2.28 11.39 -12.42
CA LEU A 141 -0.86 11.29 -12.05
C LEU A 141 -0.18 10.11 -12.77
N TYR A 142 -0.82 8.95 -12.79
CA TYR A 142 -0.33 7.79 -13.53
C TYR A 142 -0.16 8.10 -15.02
N ALA A 143 -1.13 8.77 -15.64
CA ALA A 143 -1.07 9.14 -17.06
C ALA A 143 0.04 10.18 -17.34
N LEU A 144 0.27 11.12 -16.43
CA LEU A 144 1.33 12.12 -16.55
C LEU A 144 2.73 11.51 -16.45
N LEU A 145 2.91 10.51 -15.58
CA LEU A 145 4.20 9.85 -15.37
C LEU A 145 4.48 8.75 -16.41
N PHE A 146 3.47 7.94 -16.75
CA PHE A 146 3.65 6.69 -17.51
C PHE A 146 2.80 6.59 -18.79
N GLY A 147 1.96 7.59 -19.06
CA GLY A 147 1.05 7.56 -20.19
C GLY A 147 1.77 7.56 -21.54
N THR A 148 1.31 6.68 -22.42
CA THR A 148 1.80 6.56 -23.81
C THR A 148 0.66 6.78 -24.80
N SER A 149 0.99 6.83 -26.09
CA SER A 149 -0.01 6.91 -27.16
C SER A 149 -0.99 5.73 -27.16
N GLU A 150 -0.57 4.53 -26.73
CA GLU A 150 -1.44 3.35 -26.57
C GLU A 150 -2.48 3.51 -25.46
N MET A 151 -2.25 4.47 -24.56
CA MET A 151 -3.16 4.87 -23.49
C MET A 151 -3.93 6.16 -23.82
N ASN A 152 -3.97 6.58 -25.10
CA ASN A 152 -4.52 7.87 -25.54
C ASN A 152 -3.90 9.08 -24.81
N VAL A 153 -2.60 9.03 -24.52
CA VAL A 153 -1.83 10.16 -23.99
C VAL A 153 -0.92 10.69 -25.08
N ALA A 154 -1.31 11.83 -25.65
CA ALA A 154 -0.65 12.55 -26.73
C ALA A 154 0.02 13.84 -26.21
N LEU A 155 1.00 13.68 -25.32
CA LEU A 155 1.81 14.78 -24.79
C LEU A 155 3.19 14.77 -25.45
N ALA A 156 3.56 15.87 -26.11
CA ALA A 156 4.82 16.00 -26.82
C ALA A 156 6.02 16.20 -25.86
N ARG A 157 6.45 15.11 -25.21
CA ARG A 157 7.57 15.12 -24.25
C ARG A 157 8.87 15.49 -24.94
N LYS A 158 9.53 16.55 -24.48
CA LYS A 158 10.79 17.07 -25.03
C LYS A 158 11.94 16.99 -24.04
N GLU A 159 11.65 17.07 -22.75
CA GLU A 159 12.65 17.06 -21.69
C GLU A 159 12.44 15.85 -20.78
N ARG A 160 13.44 15.53 -19.94
CA ARG A 160 13.36 14.49 -18.92
C ARG A 160 13.53 15.13 -17.56
N GLU A 161 12.65 14.77 -16.64
CA GLU A 161 12.70 15.24 -15.25
C GLU A 161 12.65 14.06 -14.29
N LEU A 162 13.27 14.24 -13.13
CA LEU A 162 13.21 13.33 -11.99
C LEU A 162 12.27 13.92 -10.92
N LEU A 163 11.18 13.20 -10.62
CA LEU A 163 10.38 13.41 -9.43
C LEU A 163 10.96 12.58 -8.29
N ALA A 164 11.43 13.24 -7.24
CA ALA A 164 11.78 12.60 -5.97
C ALA A 164 10.76 12.99 -4.89
N MET A 165 10.20 12.01 -4.17
CA MET A 165 9.23 12.21 -3.10
C MET A 165 9.67 11.51 -1.83
N THR A 166 9.46 12.15 -0.68
CA THR A 166 9.72 11.55 0.63
C THR A 166 8.42 11.45 1.41
N LEU A 167 8.10 10.26 1.91
CA LEU A 167 6.92 10.01 2.74
C LEU A 167 7.18 8.98 3.83
N PRO A 168 6.40 8.99 4.93
CA PRO A 168 6.46 7.93 5.93
C PRO A 168 6.17 6.56 5.32
N ARG A 169 6.96 5.56 5.69
CA ARG A 169 6.84 4.17 5.21
C ARG A 169 5.45 3.60 5.46
N SER A 170 4.83 3.94 6.59
CA SER A 170 3.47 3.55 6.94
C SER A 170 2.40 4.12 6.00
N LYS A 171 2.77 5.06 5.11
CA LYS A 171 1.87 5.71 4.15
C LYS A 171 2.20 5.40 2.70
N ARG A 172 3.26 4.62 2.44
CA ARG A 172 3.75 4.32 1.09
C ARG A 172 2.66 3.77 0.17
N PHE A 173 1.75 2.97 0.74
CA PHE A 173 0.72 2.28 -0.03
C PHE A 173 -0.31 3.20 -0.69
N ALA A 174 -0.41 4.45 -0.23
CA ALA A 174 -1.19 5.46 -0.94
C ALA A 174 -0.69 5.68 -2.38
N LEU A 175 0.60 5.39 -2.63
CA LEU A 175 1.31 5.59 -3.89
C LEU A 175 1.73 4.29 -4.60
N ASP A 176 1.31 3.11 -4.13
CA ASP A 176 1.67 1.80 -4.73
C ASP A 176 1.25 1.68 -6.21
N PHE A 177 0.28 2.48 -6.64
CA PHE A 177 -0.17 2.52 -8.03
C PHE A 177 0.90 3.01 -9.01
N MET A 178 2.01 3.59 -8.52
CA MET A 178 3.07 4.18 -9.34
C MET A 178 4.18 3.20 -9.75
N MET A 179 4.10 1.90 -9.41
CA MET A 179 4.88 0.70 -9.84
C MET A 179 6.32 0.81 -10.42
N ALA A 180 6.67 1.78 -11.27
CA ALA A 180 8.00 2.03 -11.82
C ALA A 180 8.77 3.10 -11.02
N VAL A 181 8.78 2.94 -9.69
CA VAL A 181 9.47 3.85 -8.77
C VAL A 181 10.68 3.15 -8.16
N SER A 182 11.83 3.80 -8.16
CA SER A 182 12.96 3.36 -7.34
C SER A 182 12.70 3.74 -5.88
N GLU A 183 12.61 2.73 -5.00
CA GLU A 183 12.43 2.94 -3.56
C GLU A 183 13.77 2.86 -2.83
N VAL A 184 14.10 3.89 -2.04
CA VAL A 184 15.24 3.87 -1.11
C VAL A 184 14.70 4.09 0.31
N GLU A 185 14.92 3.13 1.20
CA GLU A 185 14.60 3.30 2.63
C GLU A 185 15.57 4.30 3.25
N VAL A 186 15.05 5.42 3.77
CA VAL A 186 15.85 6.48 4.39
C VAL A 186 15.32 6.75 5.79
N ARG A 187 16.21 6.79 6.79
CA ARG A 187 15.85 7.28 8.13
C ARG A 187 15.77 8.81 8.07
N GLY A 188 14.58 9.37 8.30
CA GLY A 188 14.40 10.81 8.40
C GLY A 188 15.27 11.39 9.52
N SER A 189 16.09 12.40 9.20
CA SER A 189 16.89 13.17 10.16
C SER A 189 16.28 14.53 10.48
N TRP A 190 15.16 14.87 9.81
CA TRP A 190 14.48 16.15 9.97
C TRP A 190 13.71 16.17 11.30
N ARG A 191 13.84 17.29 12.03
CA ARG A 191 13.09 17.54 13.26
C ARG A 191 12.14 18.69 12.99
N ASP A 192 10.85 18.44 13.12
CA ASP A 192 9.85 19.50 13.06
C ASP A 192 10.12 20.51 14.19
N PRO A 193 10.44 21.79 13.89
CA PRO A 193 10.65 22.79 14.91
C PRO A 193 9.41 23.09 15.76
N LYS A 194 8.21 22.73 15.27
CA LYS A 194 6.91 23.06 15.90
C LYS A 194 6.13 21.83 16.40
N GLY A 195 6.63 20.61 16.16
CA GLY A 195 6.05 19.35 16.67
C GLY A 195 4.67 18.98 16.12
N GLY A 196 4.25 19.55 14.99
CA GLY A 196 2.98 19.24 14.30
C GLY A 196 3.08 18.17 13.21
N ALA A 197 4.29 17.80 12.79
CA ALA A 197 4.54 16.71 11.85
C ALA A 197 4.90 15.43 12.62
N SER A 198 4.31 14.30 12.22
CA SER A 198 4.63 12.96 12.75
C SER A 198 5.98 12.43 12.21
N ASP A 199 7.00 13.28 12.15
CA ASP A 199 8.29 13.00 11.51
C ASP A 199 9.42 12.72 12.52
N GLU A 200 9.12 12.74 13.83
CA GLU A 200 10.10 12.32 14.85
C GLU A 200 10.39 10.82 14.75
N ARG A 201 11.47 10.47 14.02
CA ARG A 201 12.04 9.11 13.88
C ARG A 201 11.18 8.11 13.07
N ALA A 202 10.23 8.58 12.27
CA ALA A 202 9.52 7.70 11.35
C ALA A 202 10.47 7.12 10.29
N ALA A 203 10.33 5.84 9.97
CA ALA A 203 11.00 5.26 8.81
C ALA A 203 10.38 5.88 7.56
N ASN A 204 11.17 6.56 6.74
CA ASN A 204 10.71 7.20 5.51
C ASN A 204 11.14 6.37 4.30
N VAL A 205 10.41 6.53 3.20
CA VAL A 205 10.76 6.00 1.89
C VAL A 205 10.97 7.18 0.96
N VAL A 206 12.04 7.12 0.17
CA VAL A 206 12.25 8.01 -0.97
C VAL A 206 11.80 7.27 -2.22
N MET A 207 10.92 7.90 -2.97
CA MET A 207 10.33 7.42 -4.22
C MET A 207 10.83 8.29 -5.36
N GLU A 208 11.53 7.69 -6.32
CA GLU A 208 12.04 8.38 -7.51
C GLU A 208 11.40 7.87 -8.80
N VAL A 209 10.89 8.79 -9.63
CA VAL A 209 10.26 8.51 -10.92
C VAL A 209 10.74 9.49 -11.97
N GLU A 210 11.26 8.98 -13.08
CA GLU A 210 11.54 9.81 -14.24
C GLU A 210 10.28 10.00 -15.10
N TYR A 211 10.06 11.21 -15.59
CA TYR A 211 8.99 11.51 -16.52
C TYR A 211 9.44 12.49 -17.60
N GLY A 212 8.72 12.50 -18.72
CA GLY A 212 8.96 13.46 -19.77
C GLY A 212 8.24 14.78 -19.51
N GLU A 213 8.84 15.93 -19.80
CA GLU A 213 8.15 17.23 -19.70
C GLU A 213 7.83 17.80 -21.10
N VAL A 214 6.75 18.56 -21.21
CA VAL A 214 6.37 19.31 -22.42
C VAL A 214 6.89 20.74 -22.34
N ALA A 215 7.04 21.42 -23.48
CA ALA A 215 7.63 22.77 -23.51
C ALA A 215 6.88 23.84 -22.68
N SER A 216 5.62 23.58 -22.32
CA SER A 216 4.80 24.47 -21.49
C SER A 216 4.86 24.17 -20.00
N GLU A 217 5.65 23.17 -19.56
CA GLU A 217 5.72 22.71 -18.17
C GLU A 217 4.37 22.23 -17.58
N ALA A 218 3.43 21.89 -18.47
CA ALA A 218 2.08 21.49 -18.08
C ALA A 218 2.08 20.14 -17.33
N VAL A 219 3.05 19.25 -17.61
CA VAL A 219 3.11 17.94 -16.94
C VAL A 219 3.50 18.12 -15.47
N GLY A 220 4.60 18.82 -15.19
CA GLY A 220 5.09 19.09 -13.84
C GLY A 220 4.04 19.84 -13.01
N SER A 221 3.37 20.83 -13.63
CA SER A 221 2.21 21.51 -13.03
C SER A 221 1.10 20.53 -12.66
N GLY A 222 0.81 19.57 -13.53
CA GLY A 222 -0.18 18.53 -13.27
C GLY A 222 0.24 17.52 -12.21
N VAL A 223 1.50 17.11 -12.19
CA VAL A 223 2.05 16.22 -11.16
C VAL A 223 1.92 16.89 -9.80
N ALA A 224 2.34 18.16 -9.68
CA ALA A 224 2.23 18.92 -8.43
C ALA A 224 0.76 19.06 -7.97
N ALA A 225 -0.16 19.35 -8.89
CA ALA A 225 -1.59 19.46 -8.59
C ALA A 225 -2.18 18.12 -8.09
N CYS A 226 -1.85 17.01 -8.75
CA CYS A 226 -2.31 15.68 -8.35
C CYS A 226 -1.75 15.27 -6.99
N LEU A 227 -0.45 15.47 -6.75
CA LEU A 227 0.19 15.15 -5.47
C LEU A 227 -0.40 15.95 -4.31
N ARG A 228 -0.70 17.24 -4.51
CA ARG A 228 -1.41 18.06 -3.51
C ARG A 228 -2.78 17.45 -3.19
N LEU A 229 -3.56 17.10 -4.22
CA LEU A 229 -4.90 16.57 -4.03
C LEU A 229 -4.88 15.19 -3.34
N ILE A 230 -3.96 14.31 -3.73
CA ILE A 230 -3.72 13.02 -3.07
C ILE A 230 -3.29 13.23 -1.61
N ASN A 231 -2.49 14.25 -1.33
CA ASN A 231 -2.13 14.62 0.04
C ASN A 231 -3.32 15.08 0.87
N ASP A 232 -4.25 15.83 0.29
CA ASP A 232 -5.43 16.34 0.98
C ASP A 232 -6.55 15.31 1.12
N LEU A 233 -6.57 14.28 0.27
CA LEU A 233 -7.60 13.23 0.26
C LEU A 233 -7.16 11.92 0.89
N GLU A 234 -5.87 11.60 0.97
CA GLU A 234 -5.39 10.28 1.44
C GLU A 234 -4.13 10.36 2.31
N VAL A 235 -3.01 10.87 1.78
CA VAL A 235 -1.70 10.80 2.45
C VAL A 235 -1.65 11.61 3.75
N ASN A 236 -2.31 12.77 3.77
CA ASN A 236 -2.52 13.60 4.95
C ASN A 236 -1.24 14.09 5.66
N GLU A 237 -0.20 14.44 4.92
CA GLU A 237 0.98 15.13 5.46
C GLU A 237 0.76 16.65 5.55
N VAL A 238 1.42 17.29 6.52
CA VAL A 238 1.48 18.77 6.60
C VAL A 238 2.23 19.33 5.40
N ILE A 239 3.36 18.70 5.07
CA ILE A 239 4.17 19.00 3.89
C ILE A 239 4.49 17.68 3.22
N LEU A 240 3.97 17.46 2.01
CA LEU A 240 4.39 16.34 1.18
C LEU A 240 5.65 16.76 0.40
N TYR A 241 6.81 16.36 0.91
CA TYR A 241 8.09 16.69 0.29
C TYR A 241 8.21 16.03 -1.08
N ASN A 242 8.26 16.85 -2.11
CA ASN A 242 8.56 16.44 -3.47
C ASN A 242 9.52 17.44 -4.12
N ARG A 243 10.34 16.97 -5.04
CA ARG A 243 11.28 17.76 -5.82
C ARG A 243 11.29 17.26 -7.25
N MET A 244 11.11 18.18 -8.20
CA MET A 244 11.30 17.93 -9.62
C MET A 244 12.65 18.52 -10.03
N THR A 245 13.46 17.74 -10.74
CA THR A 245 14.77 18.18 -11.21
C THR A 245 14.95 17.77 -12.67
N ASN A 246 15.36 18.69 -13.53
CA ASN A 246 15.70 18.38 -14.91
C ASN A 246 16.89 17.41 -14.94
N ILE A 247 16.74 16.32 -15.68
CA ILE A 247 17.84 15.41 -15.98
C ILE A 247 18.44 15.91 -17.29
N GLU A 248 19.49 16.73 -17.19
CA GLU A 248 20.33 17.00 -18.35
C GLU A 248 20.80 15.66 -18.89
N SER A 249 20.49 15.39 -20.16
CA SER A 249 21.05 14.25 -20.86
C SER A 249 22.56 14.44 -20.91
N SER A 250 23.27 13.88 -19.93
CA SER A 250 24.72 13.75 -19.96
C SER A 250 25.05 12.96 -21.22
N SER A 251 25.46 13.65 -22.27
CA SER A 251 26.01 13.06 -23.48
C SER A 251 27.31 12.35 -23.09
N LEU A 252 27.20 11.05 -22.78
CA LEU A 252 28.30 10.10 -22.90
C LEU A 252 28.34 9.57 -24.34
#